data_AF-A0A2D8R8T0-F1
#
_entry.id   AF-A0A2D8R8T0-F1
#
_cell.length_a   1.000
_cell.length_b   1.000
_cell.length_c   1.000
_cell.angle_alpha   90.00
_cell.angle_beta   90.00
_cell.angle_gamma   90.00
#
_symmetry.space_group_name_H-M   'P 1'
#
loop_
_entity.id
_entity.type
_entity.pdbx_description
1 polymer ?
#
loop_
_entity_poly.entity_id
_entity_poly.type
_entity_poly.pdbx_seq_one_letter_code
_entity_poly.pdbx_strand_id
1 'polypeptide(L)'
;MNTTLFGDEVASVLPSILVMYGCLQNRKDADACALPGGSVENSYPVEIGVMRSDGDAFCALIQPCQHWKQLPETASNVHYISPGLIHRHGMTVEAVAEGLNRRFSGLTLYSEQLDQHTTWLDMIFDAADIRREFDIVDLASMLTTRQKDIWPATAKRVRQMLGFTRQRASSDARILQTTFHWTLNNEAFHSDRPALSRVVAPRKTFNQGVA
;
A
#
# COMPACT_ATOMS: atom_id res chain seq x y z
N MET A 1 -20.20 -10.19 -46.04
CA MET A 1 -20.58 -10.80 -44.75
C MET A 1 -19.64 -10.22 -43.70
N ASN A 2 -20.12 -9.22 -42.97
CA ASN A 2 -19.40 -8.57 -41.88
C ASN A 2 -19.70 -9.34 -40.60
N THR A 3 -18.69 -9.91 -39.96
CA THR A 3 -18.80 -10.41 -38.59
C THR A 3 -18.00 -9.48 -37.70
N THR A 4 -18.70 -8.48 -37.16
CA THR A 4 -18.25 -7.68 -36.03
C THR A 4 -18.31 -8.59 -34.79
N LEU A 5 -17.15 -9.12 -34.36
CA LEU A 5 -17.03 -9.72 -33.03
C LEU A 5 -16.73 -8.59 -32.05
N PHE A 6 -17.79 -8.10 -31.41
CA PHE A 6 -17.67 -7.30 -30.20
C PHE A 6 -16.95 -8.10 -29.12
N GLY A 7 -16.03 -7.42 -28.45
CA GLY A 7 -15.28 -7.91 -27.32
C GLY A 7 -14.13 -6.95 -27.09
N ASP A 8 -14.48 -5.69 -26.79
CA ASP A 8 -13.53 -4.68 -26.32
C ASP A 8 -12.62 -5.33 -25.30
N GLU A 9 -11.33 -5.34 -25.64
CA GLU A 9 -10.23 -5.72 -24.79
C GLU A 9 -10.35 -4.85 -23.53
N VAL A 10 -10.96 -5.40 -22.47
CA VAL A 10 -10.89 -4.78 -21.14
C VAL A 10 -9.41 -4.82 -20.81
N ALA A 11 -8.70 -3.76 -21.17
CA ALA A 11 -7.39 -3.46 -20.63
C ALA A 11 -7.60 -3.55 -19.12
N SER A 12 -7.17 -4.66 -18.51
CA SER A 12 -7.52 -4.97 -17.13
C SER A 12 -6.76 -3.97 -16.27
N VAL A 13 -7.38 -2.83 -16.00
CA VAL A 13 -6.79 -1.77 -15.20
C VAL A 13 -6.53 -2.37 -13.84
N LEU A 14 -5.25 -2.49 -13.48
CA LEU A 14 -4.86 -3.00 -12.18
C LEU A 14 -5.49 -2.12 -11.10
N PRO A 15 -5.95 -2.68 -9.97
CA PRO A 15 -6.46 -1.86 -8.89
C PRO A 15 -5.35 -0.98 -8.31
N SER A 16 -5.71 0.24 -7.94
CA SER A 16 -4.83 1.07 -7.11
C SER A 16 -4.89 0.53 -5.68
N ILE A 17 -3.80 -0.03 -5.17
CA ILE A 17 -3.77 -0.67 -3.85
C ILE A 17 -3.18 0.27 -2.81
N LEU A 18 -3.85 0.40 -1.66
CA LEU A 18 -3.35 1.11 -0.49
C LEU A 18 -3.05 0.12 0.64
N VAL A 19 -1.88 0.30 1.25
CA VAL A 19 -1.46 -0.38 2.47
C VAL A 19 -0.96 0.68 3.46
N MET A 20 -1.31 0.51 4.72
CA MET A 20 -0.81 1.34 5.81
C MET A 20 -0.31 0.46 6.94
N TYR A 21 0.67 0.98 7.68
CA TYR A 21 1.11 0.41 8.95
C TYR A 21 0.94 1.43 10.07
N GLY A 22 0.74 0.93 11.29
CA GLY A 22 0.52 1.74 12.47
C GLY A 22 1.22 1.23 13.72
N CYS A 23 1.22 2.08 14.74
CA CYS A 23 1.74 1.81 16.07
C CYS A 23 0.62 1.92 17.11
N LEU A 24 0.70 1.18 18.21
CA LEU A 24 -0.23 1.29 19.33
C LEU A 24 0.09 2.56 20.17
N GLN A 25 -0.94 3.29 20.61
CA GLN A 25 -0.89 4.53 21.41
C GLN A 25 -0.58 4.28 22.89
N ASN A 26 -0.69 3.05 23.39
CA ASN A 26 -0.62 2.78 24.83
C ASN A 26 -0.24 1.31 25.11
N ARG A 27 1.03 0.97 25.31
CA ARG A 27 1.44 -0.21 26.08
C ARG A 27 2.82 -0.04 26.72
N LYS A 28 2.92 -0.49 27.98
CA LYS A 28 4.17 -0.73 28.72
C LYS A 28 4.98 -1.90 28.15
N ASP A 29 4.43 -2.59 27.16
CA ASP A 29 5.01 -3.75 26.51
C ASP A 29 5.62 -3.25 25.20
N ALA A 30 6.93 -3.09 25.21
CA ALA A 30 7.77 -2.68 24.09
C ALA A 30 7.41 -3.40 22.78
N ASP A 31 6.94 -4.65 22.81
CA ASP A 31 7.10 -5.56 21.67
C ASP A 31 6.06 -5.52 20.53
N ALA A 32 5.19 -4.51 20.42
CA ALA A 32 4.04 -4.56 19.52
C ALA A 32 3.81 -3.32 18.63
N CYS A 33 4.64 -3.13 17.59
CA CYS A 33 4.15 -2.47 16.36
C CYS A 33 3.13 -3.40 15.69
N ALA A 34 2.00 -2.87 15.22
CA ALA A 34 0.79 -3.66 15.02
C ALA A 34 0.92 -4.67 13.86
N LEU A 35 0.61 -5.95 14.16
CA LEU A 35 0.31 -7.00 13.20
C LEU A 35 -0.83 -6.57 12.26
N PRO A 36 -0.97 -7.19 11.07
CA PRO A 36 -2.22 -7.18 10.32
C PRO A 36 -3.30 -7.89 11.17
N GLY A 37 -4.01 -7.11 12.00
CA GLY A 37 -4.94 -7.61 13.03
C GLY A 37 -4.91 -6.87 14.38
N GLY A 38 -4.08 -5.84 14.57
CA GLY A 38 -4.15 -4.98 15.76
C GLY A 38 -5.45 -4.17 15.81
N SER A 39 -6.09 -4.08 16.98
CA SER A 39 -7.27 -3.22 17.17
C SER A 39 -6.94 -1.78 16.81
N VAL A 40 -7.82 -1.14 16.03
CA VAL A 40 -7.72 0.27 15.66
C VAL A 40 -7.78 1.16 16.91
N GLU A 41 -8.50 0.70 17.93
CA GLU A 41 -8.60 1.34 19.24
C GLU A 41 -7.20 1.50 19.85
N ASN A 42 -6.80 2.76 20.04
CA ASN A 42 -5.47 3.12 20.54
C ASN A 42 -4.34 2.77 19.55
N SER A 43 -4.46 3.12 18.27
CA SER A 43 -3.35 3.07 17.31
C SER A 43 -3.28 4.34 16.44
N TYR A 44 -2.18 4.54 15.71
CA TYR A 44 -2.04 5.63 14.72
C TYR A 44 -1.14 5.19 13.55
N PRO A 45 -1.34 5.78 12.36
CA PRO A 45 -0.54 5.42 11.19
C PRO A 45 0.88 5.99 11.27
N VAL A 46 1.86 5.20 10.85
CA VAL A 46 3.29 5.56 10.81
C VAL A 46 3.91 5.37 9.43
N GLU A 47 3.25 4.62 8.55
CA GLU A 47 3.64 4.49 7.14
C GLU A 47 2.39 4.30 6.27
N ILE A 48 2.43 4.87 5.07
CA ILE A 48 1.47 4.63 4.00
C ILE A 48 2.21 4.31 2.70
N GLY A 49 1.66 3.36 1.94
CA GLY A 49 2.11 2.98 0.61
C GLY A 49 0.92 2.78 -0.32
N VAL A 50 0.95 3.42 -1.48
CA VAL A 50 -0.07 3.27 -2.52
C VAL A 50 0.61 2.90 -3.83
N MET A 51 0.15 1.84 -4.47
CA MET A 51 0.54 1.43 -5.82
C MET A 51 -0.61 1.72 -6.77
N ARG A 52 -0.47 2.72 -7.64
CA ARG A 52 -1.52 3.14 -8.57
C ARG A 52 -1.62 2.17 -9.74
N SER A 53 -2.79 2.16 -10.38
CA SER A 53 -3.11 1.32 -11.54
C SER A 53 -2.15 1.48 -12.72
N ASP A 54 -1.55 2.65 -12.90
CA ASP A 54 -0.58 2.96 -13.96
C ASP A 54 0.88 2.66 -13.59
N GLY A 55 1.10 2.11 -12.38
CA GLY A 55 2.42 1.76 -11.88
C GLY A 55 3.14 2.88 -11.12
N ASP A 56 2.55 4.08 -11.00
CA ASP A 56 3.07 5.10 -10.09
C ASP A 56 2.91 4.65 -8.62
N ALA A 57 3.86 5.04 -7.77
CA ALA A 57 3.85 4.67 -6.37
C ALA A 57 3.99 5.90 -5.48
N PHE A 58 3.15 5.97 -4.44
CA PHE A 58 3.29 6.93 -3.36
C PHE A 58 3.70 6.18 -2.09
N CYS A 59 4.72 6.66 -1.39
CA CYS A 59 5.11 6.12 -0.10
C CYS A 59 5.57 7.23 0.85
N ALA A 60 5.10 7.19 2.09
CA ALA A 60 5.49 8.15 3.11
C ALA A 60 5.58 7.48 4.47
N LEU A 61 6.62 7.84 5.23
CA LEU A 61 6.58 7.72 6.69
C LEU A 61 5.77 8.89 7.22
N ILE A 62 5.00 8.65 8.28
CA ILE A 62 4.07 9.64 8.84
C ILE A 62 4.58 10.04 10.21
N GLN A 63 4.82 11.34 10.39
CA GLN A 63 5.13 11.90 11.69
C GLN A 63 3.83 11.98 12.52
N PRO A 64 3.80 11.41 13.74
CA PRO A 64 2.60 11.49 14.58
C PRO A 64 2.32 12.93 15.01
N CYS A 65 1.05 13.33 14.97
CA CYS A 65 0.60 14.61 15.50
C CYS A 65 0.81 14.69 17.02
N GLN A 66 0.97 15.90 17.56
CA GLN A 66 1.20 16.10 19.00
C GLN A 66 0.10 15.48 19.90
N HIS A 67 -1.14 15.45 19.41
CA HIS A 67 -2.28 14.86 20.14
C HIS A 67 -2.41 13.34 19.94
N TRP A 68 -1.67 12.73 19.01
CA TRP A 68 -1.49 11.28 18.95
C TRP A 68 -0.32 10.95 19.87
N LYS A 69 -0.59 10.27 21.00
CA LYS A 69 0.46 9.96 21.99
C LYS A 69 1.72 9.40 21.31
N GLN A 70 2.88 9.93 21.70
CA GLN A 70 4.16 9.63 21.06
C GLN A 70 4.52 8.14 21.15
N LEU A 71 5.29 7.65 20.17
CA LEU A 71 5.86 6.30 20.22
C LEU A 71 6.69 6.18 21.51
N PRO A 72 6.48 5.14 22.34
CA PRO A 72 7.44 4.85 23.38
C PRO A 72 8.80 4.55 22.72
N GLU A 73 9.89 5.03 23.32
CA GLU A 73 11.26 4.81 22.81
C GLU A 73 11.61 3.32 22.63
N THR A 74 10.86 2.46 23.31
CA THR A 74 11.05 1.01 23.36
C THR A 74 10.19 0.23 22.37
N ALA A 75 9.38 0.85 21.49
CA ALA A 75 8.54 0.10 20.56
C ALA A 75 9.34 -0.85 19.65
N SER A 76 9.26 -2.15 19.89
CA SER A 76 9.86 -3.22 19.10
C SER A 76 9.07 -3.38 17.79
N ASN A 77 9.61 -2.75 16.76
CA ASN A 77 10.14 -3.33 15.54
C ASN A 77 9.45 -4.55 14.88
N VAL A 78 8.15 -4.79 15.05
CA VAL A 78 7.44 -5.80 14.23
C VAL A 78 7.53 -5.46 12.73
N HIS A 79 7.66 -4.18 12.38
CA HIS A 79 7.86 -3.70 11.00
C HIS A 79 9.15 -2.86 10.78
N TYR A 80 10.10 -2.90 11.72
CA TYR A 80 11.43 -2.25 11.60
C TYR A 80 11.44 -0.74 11.30
N ILE A 81 10.33 -0.02 11.53
CA ILE A 81 10.31 1.44 11.43
C ILE A 81 10.72 2.00 12.79
N SER A 82 11.98 2.39 12.92
CA SER A 82 12.47 2.96 14.17
C SER A 82 11.90 4.37 14.40
N PRO A 83 11.67 4.79 15.65
CA PRO A 83 11.28 6.17 15.96
C PRO A 83 12.23 7.20 15.35
N GLY A 84 13.55 6.93 15.36
CA GLY A 84 14.55 7.79 14.73
C GLY A 84 14.48 7.85 13.21
N LEU A 85 13.86 6.87 12.53
CA LEU A 85 13.59 6.94 11.10
C LEU A 85 12.39 7.85 10.82
N ILE A 86 11.32 7.73 11.60
CA ILE A 86 10.14 8.59 11.53
C ILE A 86 10.52 10.05 11.84
N HIS A 87 11.32 10.28 12.88
CA HIS A 87 11.74 11.63 13.23
C HIS A 87 12.57 12.31 12.12
N ARG A 88 13.39 11.54 11.39
CA ARG A 88 14.27 12.08 10.33
C ARG A 88 13.61 12.20 8.96
N HIS A 89 12.64 11.34 8.66
CA HIS A 89 12.10 11.20 7.30
C HIS A 89 10.57 11.18 7.24
N GLY A 90 9.90 11.33 8.39
CA GLY A 90 8.45 11.43 8.47
C GLY A 90 7.97 12.72 7.83
N MET A 91 6.88 12.61 7.08
CA MET A 91 6.12 13.73 6.58
C MET A 91 5.07 14.14 7.60
N THR A 92 4.73 15.42 7.65
CA THR A 92 3.59 15.90 8.45
C THR A 92 2.28 15.36 7.87
N VAL A 93 1.22 15.31 8.67
CA VAL A 93 -0.07 14.80 8.22
C VAL A 93 -0.65 15.63 7.07
N GLU A 94 -0.42 16.94 7.06
CA GLU A 94 -0.84 17.85 5.99
C GLU A 94 -0.14 17.49 4.67
N ALA A 95 1.19 17.32 4.71
CA ALA A 95 1.97 16.96 3.54
C ALA A 95 1.56 15.58 2.96
N VAL A 96 1.17 14.64 3.84
CA VAL A 96 0.65 13.32 3.44
C VAL A 96 -0.74 13.47 2.83
N ALA A 97 -1.68 14.14 3.50
CA ALA A 97 -3.06 14.36 3.04
C ALA A 97 -3.10 15.05 1.67
N GLU A 98 -2.37 16.15 1.51
CA GLU A 98 -2.24 16.82 0.21
C GLU A 98 -1.56 15.93 -0.83
N GLY A 99 -0.53 15.18 -0.42
CA GLY A 99 0.19 14.26 -1.29
C GLY A 99 -0.68 13.16 -1.87
N LEU A 100 -1.62 12.67 -1.07
CA LEU A 100 -2.64 11.70 -1.45
C LEU A 100 -3.69 12.34 -2.37
N ASN A 101 -4.31 13.45 -1.97
CA ASN A 101 -5.34 14.11 -2.80
C ASN A 101 -4.77 14.50 -4.17
N ARG A 102 -3.58 15.10 -4.24
CA ARG A 102 -2.95 15.45 -5.52
C ARG A 102 -2.78 14.27 -6.48
N ARG A 103 -2.61 13.05 -5.97
CA ARG A 103 -2.31 11.85 -6.78
C ARG A 103 -3.52 10.97 -7.07
N PHE A 104 -4.49 10.98 -6.15
CA PHE A 104 -5.56 10.01 -6.11
C PHE A 104 -6.96 10.64 -6.11
N SER A 105 -7.08 11.97 -6.20
CA SER A 105 -8.38 12.65 -6.30
C SER A 105 -9.27 12.03 -7.40
N GLY A 106 -10.51 11.71 -7.05
CA GLY A 106 -11.48 11.04 -7.90
C GLY A 106 -11.25 9.55 -8.16
N LEU A 107 -10.21 8.94 -7.56
CA LEU A 107 -9.92 7.51 -7.70
C LEU A 107 -10.50 6.70 -6.53
N THR A 108 -10.63 5.40 -6.75
CA THR A 108 -10.88 4.40 -5.70
C THR A 108 -9.60 3.64 -5.41
N LEU A 109 -9.20 3.63 -4.14
CA LEU A 109 -8.10 2.82 -3.63
C LEU A 109 -8.65 1.55 -2.97
N TYR A 110 -7.97 0.42 -3.11
CA TYR A 110 -8.39 -0.86 -2.54
C TYR A 110 -7.45 -1.34 -1.45
N SER A 111 -8.01 -1.92 -0.40
CA SER A 111 -7.25 -2.42 0.76
C SER A 111 -7.78 -3.78 1.24
N GLU A 112 -6.89 -4.67 1.69
CA GLU A 112 -7.26 -5.90 2.40
C GLU A 112 -7.67 -5.66 3.87
N GLN A 113 -7.47 -4.44 4.39
CA GLN A 113 -7.73 -4.08 5.78
C GLN A 113 -8.58 -2.80 5.84
N LEU A 114 -9.71 -2.79 5.11
CA LEU A 114 -10.56 -1.62 4.88
C LEU A 114 -10.83 -0.82 6.16
N ASP A 115 -11.36 -1.46 7.21
CA ASP A 115 -11.78 -0.78 8.43
C ASP A 115 -10.61 -0.03 9.08
N GLN A 116 -9.46 -0.70 9.22
CA GLN A 116 -8.26 -0.13 9.83
C GLN A 116 -7.69 1.01 8.99
N HIS A 117 -7.54 0.82 7.67
CA HIS A 117 -6.98 1.86 6.80
C HIS A 117 -7.93 3.04 6.66
N THR A 118 -9.24 2.82 6.69
CA THR A 118 -10.24 3.91 6.70
C THR A 118 -10.07 4.76 7.95
N THR A 119 -10.04 4.15 9.14
CA THR A 119 -9.85 4.94 10.38
C THR A 119 -8.54 5.70 10.39
N TRP A 120 -7.43 5.11 9.93
CA TRP A 120 -6.16 5.82 9.87
C TRP A 120 -6.12 6.93 8.81
N LEU A 121 -6.81 6.77 7.69
CA LEU A 121 -7.00 7.86 6.74
C LEU A 121 -7.82 8.99 7.37
N ASP A 122 -8.92 8.68 8.03
CA ASP A 122 -9.75 9.67 8.70
C ASP A 122 -8.93 10.44 9.75
N MET A 123 -8.10 9.74 10.54
CA MET A 123 -7.13 10.39 11.43
C MET A 123 -6.23 11.39 10.71
N ILE A 124 -5.59 10.99 9.60
CA ILE A 124 -4.68 11.87 8.83
C ILE A 124 -5.42 13.10 8.30
N PHE A 125 -6.59 12.90 7.69
CA PHE A 125 -7.35 13.98 7.05
C PHE A 125 -7.99 14.91 8.08
N ASP A 126 -8.49 14.40 9.20
CA ASP A 126 -9.02 15.19 10.31
C ASP A 126 -7.91 16.04 10.95
N ALA A 127 -6.74 15.45 11.22
CA ALA A 127 -5.63 16.17 11.83
C ALA A 127 -5.01 17.21 10.89
N ALA A 128 -5.11 17.00 9.58
CA ALA A 128 -4.66 17.95 8.57
C ALA A 128 -5.69 19.07 8.27
N ASP A 129 -6.93 18.95 8.77
CA ASP A 129 -8.06 19.81 8.39
C ASP A 129 -8.26 19.88 6.86
N ILE A 130 -8.10 18.73 6.18
CA ILE A 130 -8.22 18.58 4.73
C ILE A 130 -9.32 17.57 4.42
N ARG A 131 -10.17 17.86 3.44
CA ARG A 131 -11.16 16.89 2.95
C ARG A 131 -10.49 15.83 2.09
N ARG A 132 -10.74 14.55 2.36
CA ARG A 132 -10.34 13.45 1.47
C ARG A 132 -11.09 13.52 0.13
N GLU A 133 -10.36 13.42 -0.98
CA GLU A 133 -10.91 13.53 -2.34
C GLU A 133 -10.95 12.20 -3.11
N PHE A 134 -10.77 11.09 -2.42
CA PHE A 134 -10.75 9.74 -3.00
C PHE A 134 -11.48 8.75 -2.09
N ASP A 135 -11.85 7.62 -2.66
CA ASP A 135 -12.56 6.55 -1.96
C ASP A 135 -11.62 5.40 -1.59
N ILE A 136 -11.99 4.66 -0.55
CA ILE A 136 -11.34 3.40 -0.17
C ILE A 136 -12.38 2.28 -0.09
N VAL A 137 -12.07 1.13 -0.67
CA VAL A 137 -12.97 -0.03 -0.77
C VAL A 137 -12.22 -1.31 -0.42
N ASP A 138 -12.94 -2.32 0.08
CA ASP A 138 -12.38 -3.64 0.37
C ASP A 138 -11.92 -4.33 -0.93
N LEU A 139 -10.65 -4.74 -0.97
CA LEU A 139 -10.08 -5.48 -2.09
C LEU A 139 -10.83 -6.78 -2.38
N ALA A 140 -11.36 -7.44 -1.34
CA ALA A 140 -12.11 -8.68 -1.48
C ALA A 140 -13.41 -8.51 -2.29
N SER A 141 -13.91 -7.28 -2.44
CA SER A 141 -15.06 -6.95 -3.30
C SER A 141 -14.75 -7.08 -4.79
N MET A 142 -13.48 -6.93 -5.20
CA MET A 142 -13.05 -7.09 -6.60
C MET A 142 -12.76 -8.55 -6.98
N LEU A 143 -12.60 -9.43 -5.99
CA LEU A 143 -12.18 -10.80 -6.22
C LEU A 143 -13.38 -11.71 -6.49
N THR A 144 -13.33 -12.44 -7.60
CA THR A 144 -14.23 -13.58 -7.85
C THR A 144 -13.96 -14.70 -6.83
N THR A 145 -14.93 -15.62 -6.64
CA THR A 145 -14.74 -16.82 -5.79
C THR A 145 -13.47 -17.57 -6.15
N ARG A 146 -13.24 -17.78 -7.46
CA ARG A 146 -12.04 -18.42 -7.98
C ARG A 146 -10.76 -17.69 -7.57
N GLN A 147 -10.73 -16.36 -7.70
CA GLN A 147 -9.56 -15.57 -7.31
C GLN A 147 -9.31 -15.66 -5.80
N LYS A 148 -10.36 -15.63 -4.97
CA LYS A 148 -10.27 -15.80 -3.52
C LYS A 148 -9.64 -17.15 -3.16
N ASP A 149 -10.05 -18.22 -3.84
CA ASP A 149 -9.53 -19.58 -3.58
C ASP A 149 -8.01 -19.69 -3.86
N ILE A 150 -7.54 -19.07 -4.95
CA ILE A 150 -6.11 -19.13 -5.33
C ILE A 150 -5.26 -18.01 -4.72
N TRP A 151 -5.89 -17.04 -4.05
CA TRP A 151 -5.22 -15.85 -3.52
C TRP A 151 -4.07 -16.17 -2.57
N PRO A 152 -4.23 -17.02 -1.52
CA PRO A 152 -3.17 -17.24 -0.54
C PRO A 152 -1.91 -17.88 -1.17
N ALA A 153 -2.10 -18.85 -2.06
CA ALA A 153 -1.01 -19.52 -2.77
C ALA A 153 -0.30 -18.56 -3.73
N THR A 154 -1.06 -17.74 -4.45
CA THR A 154 -0.52 -16.75 -5.39
C THR A 154 0.26 -15.67 -4.65
N ALA A 155 -0.30 -15.11 -3.58
CA ALA A 155 0.34 -14.08 -2.77
C ALA A 155 1.66 -14.58 -2.16
N LYS A 156 1.70 -15.83 -1.68
CA LYS A 156 2.94 -16.47 -1.19
C LYS A 156 4.01 -16.54 -2.28
N ARG A 157 3.64 -16.96 -3.49
CA ARG A 157 4.57 -17.05 -4.63
C ARG A 157 5.07 -15.68 -5.08
N VAL A 158 4.18 -14.68 -5.15
CA VAL A 158 4.54 -13.31 -5.50
C VAL A 158 5.52 -12.71 -4.48
N ARG A 159 5.28 -12.92 -3.18
CA ARG A 159 6.22 -12.49 -2.12
C ARG A 159 7.60 -13.10 -2.30
N GLN A 160 7.67 -14.41 -2.57
CA GLN A 160 8.94 -15.12 -2.81
C GLN A 160 9.65 -14.59 -4.06
N MET A 161 8.91 -14.36 -5.15
CA MET A 161 9.46 -13.88 -6.40
C MET A 161 10.01 -12.45 -6.30
N LEU A 162 9.26 -11.54 -5.66
CA LEU A 162 9.68 -10.14 -5.52
C LEU A 162 10.80 -9.98 -4.51
N GLY A 163 10.93 -10.90 -3.54
CA GLY A 163 12.11 -11.01 -2.68
C GLY A 163 12.39 -9.78 -1.81
N PHE A 164 11.37 -8.95 -1.53
CA PHE A 164 11.55 -7.78 -0.68
C PHE A 164 11.98 -8.21 0.73
N THR A 165 13.13 -7.71 1.16
CA THR A 165 13.72 -8.06 2.46
C THR A 165 13.15 -7.23 3.61
N ARG A 166 12.46 -6.13 3.30
CA ARG A 166 11.83 -5.23 4.27
C ARG A 166 10.32 -5.20 4.03
N GLN A 167 9.55 -5.33 5.11
CA GLN A 167 8.11 -5.13 5.12
C GLN A 167 7.84 -3.63 5.13
N ARG A 168 7.58 -3.07 3.95
CA ARG A 168 7.26 -1.65 3.74
C ARG A 168 5.89 -1.58 3.09
N ALA A 169 5.09 -0.60 3.47
CA ALA A 169 3.72 -0.49 2.96
C ALA A 169 3.66 -0.45 1.42
N SER A 170 4.60 0.24 0.76
CA SER A 170 4.67 0.29 -0.71
C SER A 170 5.06 -1.04 -1.36
N SER A 171 5.95 -1.81 -0.72
CA SER A 171 6.30 -3.16 -1.16
C SER A 171 5.09 -4.09 -1.08
N ASP A 172 4.32 -4.01 0.01
CA ASP A 172 3.12 -4.81 0.20
C ASP A 172 2.01 -4.40 -0.77
N ALA A 173 1.79 -3.11 -1.00
CA ALA A 173 0.85 -2.65 -2.03
C ALA A 173 1.20 -3.22 -3.42
N ARG A 174 2.49 -3.25 -3.78
CA ARG A 174 2.96 -3.87 -5.02
C ARG A 174 2.76 -5.39 -5.03
N ILE A 175 3.00 -6.07 -3.91
CA ILE A 175 2.74 -7.51 -3.78
C ILE A 175 1.26 -7.81 -4.03
N LEU A 176 0.35 -7.05 -3.42
CA LEU A 176 -1.09 -7.24 -3.56
C LEU A 176 -1.57 -6.95 -4.99
N GLN A 177 -1.10 -5.86 -5.60
CA GLN A 177 -1.45 -5.54 -7.00
C GLN A 177 -0.93 -6.61 -7.97
N THR A 178 0.30 -7.11 -7.75
CA THR A 178 0.88 -8.19 -8.56
C THR A 178 0.13 -9.50 -8.34
N THR A 179 -0.31 -9.78 -7.11
CA THR A 179 -1.15 -10.94 -6.79
C THR A 179 -2.47 -10.87 -7.55
N PHE A 180 -3.14 -9.71 -7.53
CA PHE A 180 -4.35 -9.49 -8.30
C PHE A 180 -4.12 -9.78 -9.79
N HIS A 181 -3.10 -9.17 -10.40
CA HIS A 181 -2.73 -9.40 -11.80
C HIS A 181 -2.52 -10.90 -12.12
N TRP A 182 -1.83 -11.62 -11.25
CA TRP A 182 -1.54 -13.04 -11.45
C TRP A 182 -2.78 -13.92 -11.32
N THR A 183 -3.77 -13.48 -10.53
CA THR A 183 -5.05 -14.20 -10.39
C THR A 183 -5.96 -13.99 -11.60
N LEU A 184 -5.79 -12.91 -12.38
CA LEU A 184 -6.53 -12.66 -13.63
C LEU A 184 -6.14 -13.63 -14.75
N ASN A 185 -4.84 -13.86 -14.93
CA ASN A 185 -4.29 -14.55 -16.11
C ASN A 185 -4.19 -16.07 -15.97
N ASN A 186 -4.66 -16.65 -14.87
CA ASN A 186 -4.41 -18.05 -14.57
C ASN A 186 -5.51 -18.94 -15.17
N GLU A 187 -5.40 -19.35 -16.43
CA GLU A 187 -5.85 -20.69 -16.84
C GLU A 187 -4.68 -21.65 -16.56
N ALA A 188 -4.70 -22.31 -15.42
CA ALA A 188 -3.71 -23.29 -14.97
C ALA A 188 -2.27 -22.76 -14.77
N PHE A 189 -1.75 -23.06 -13.58
CA PHE A 189 -0.33 -23.06 -13.25
C PHE A 189 0.46 -23.85 -14.31
N HIS A 190 1.02 -23.17 -15.31
CA HIS A 190 1.98 -23.76 -16.23
C HIS A 190 3.37 -23.20 -15.96
N SER A 191 4.16 -24.07 -15.31
CA SER A 191 5.62 -24.25 -15.33
C SER A 191 6.53 -23.02 -15.49
N ASP A 192 7.42 -22.87 -14.51
CA ASP A 192 8.78 -22.32 -14.64
C ASP A 192 9.03 -21.29 -15.76
N ARG A 193 8.91 -20.01 -15.42
CA ARG A 193 9.62 -18.93 -16.13
C ARG A 193 10.16 -17.90 -15.15
N PRO A 194 11.48 -17.65 -15.13
CA PRO A 194 12.05 -16.43 -14.56
C PRO A 194 12.07 -15.37 -15.68
N ALA A 195 11.05 -14.52 -15.77
CA ALA A 195 11.09 -13.37 -16.68
C ALA A 195 10.12 -12.25 -16.26
N LEU A 196 10.44 -11.55 -15.18
CA LEU A 196 9.97 -10.17 -14.97
C LEU A 196 11.15 -9.22 -14.80
N SER A 197 12.12 -9.29 -15.72
CA SER A 197 13.23 -8.33 -15.83
C SER A 197 12.91 -7.13 -16.72
N ARG A 198 11.63 -6.89 -17.08
CA ARG A 198 11.21 -5.70 -17.84
C ARG A 198 9.93 -5.09 -17.27
N VAL A 199 10.01 -4.60 -16.04
CA VAL A 199 9.14 -3.51 -15.60
C VAL A 199 10.06 -2.43 -15.03
N VAL A 200 10.36 -1.46 -15.89
CA VAL A 200 10.85 -0.11 -15.60
C VAL A 200 12.02 -0.04 -14.59
N ALA A 201 13.25 -0.08 -15.09
CA ALA A 201 14.36 0.51 -14.37
C ALA A 201 14.10 2.03 -14.26
N PRO A 202 14.25 2.66 -13.07
CA PRO A 202 14.14 4.11 -12.96
C PRO A 202 15.22 4.76 -13.83
N ARG A 203 14.82 5.65 -14.75
CA ARG A 203 15.77 6.50 -15.47
C ARG A 203 16.52 7.34 -14.42
N LYS A 204 17.81 7.09 -14.26
CA LYS A 204 18.72 8.02 -13.59
C LYS A 204 18.76 9.31 -14.42
N THR A 205 18.00 10.32 -14.06
CA THR A 205 18.30 11.69 -14.49
C THR A 205 19.44 12.19 -13.63
N PHE A 206 20.65 12.09 -14.16
CA PHE A 206 21.82 12.77 -13.63
C PHE A 206 21.70 14.25 -14.01
N ASN A 207 21.50 15.13 -13.02
CA ASN A 207 21.69 16.56 -13.19
C ASN A 207 23.19 16.84 -13.03
N GLN A 208 23.87 17.12 -14.15
CA GLN A 208 25.06 17.98 -14.18
C GLN A 208 24.56 19.23 -14.92
N GLY A 209 24.44 20.39 -14.30
CA GLY A 209 25.55 21.13 -13.72
C GLY A 209 26.23 21.89 -14.85
N VAL A 210 25.62 23.00 -15.30
CA VAL A 210 26.28 23.99 -16.16
C VAL A 210 26.48 25.23 -15.29
N ALA A 211 27.75 25.48 -14.97
CA ALA A 211 28.26 26.81 -14.67
C ALA A 211 28.54 27.54 -15.99
#